data_AF-A0A2M7TWC8-F1
#
_entry.id   AF-A0A2M7TWC8-F1
#
_cell.length_a   1.000
_cell.length_b   1.000
_cell.length_c   1.000
_cell.angle_alpha   90.00
_cell.angle_beta   90.00
_cell.angle_gamma   90.00
#
_symmetry.space_group_name_H-M   'P 1'
#
loop_
_entity.id
_entity.type
_entity.pdbx_description
1 polymer ?
#
loop_
_entity_poly.entity_id
_entity_poly.type
_entity_poly.pdbx_seq_one_letter_code
_entity_poly.pdbx_strand_id
1 'polypeptide(L)' 'MRKITKEIINKSIKDLTKEALSIRQDIAKKLIERKVKPEKNSNTIKILKKRLAVLLTIVRQKELTKESE' A
#
# COMPACT_ATOMS: atom_id res chain seq x y z
N MET A 1 1.19 -13.04 1.61
CA MET A 1 0.62 -11.81 2.23
C MET A 1 0.44 -11.90 3.75
N ARG A 2 0.22 -13.09 4.35
CA ARG A 2 0.00 -13.24 5.81
C ARG A 2 1.09 -12.61 6.71
N LYS A 3 2.36 -12.59 6.28
CA LYS A 3 3.46 -11.94 7.01
C LYS A 3 3.36 -10.40 6.97
N ILE A 4 3.10 -9.85 5.78
CA ILE A 4 2.97 -8.40 5.55
C ILE A 4 1.80 -7.81 6.37
N THR A 5 0.68 -8.52 6.46
CA THR A 5 -0.46 -8.08 7.27
C THR A 5 -0.13 -8.02 8.77
N LYS A 6 0.65 -8.97 9.31
CA LYS A 6 1.05 -8.94 10.73
C LYS A 6 1.96 -7.76 11.05
N GLU A 7 2.89 -7.42 10.17
CA GLU A 7 3.78 -6.25 10.34
C GLU A 7 3.02 -4.92 10.25
N ILE A 8 2.01 -4.84 9.38
CA ILE A 8 1.21 -3.63 9.17
C ILE A 8 0.24 -3.41 10.34
N ILE A 9 -0.28 -4.47 10.96
CA ILE A 9 -1.19 -4.37 12.12
C ILE A 9 -0.50 -3.69 13.32
N ASN A 10 0.81 -3.87 13.51
CA ASN A 10 1.52 -3.29 14.65
C ASN A 10 1.87 -1.80 14.47
N LYS A 11 1.78 -1.25 13.25
CA LYS A 11 2.14 0.15 12.97
C LYS A 11 1.01 1.13 13.31
N SER A 12 1.37 2.36 13.69
CA SER A 12 0.40 3.43 13.96
C SER A 12 -0.34 3.86 12.68
N ILE A 13 -1.58 4.33 12.80
CA ILE A 13 -2.38 4.85 11.67
C ILE A 13 -1.59 5.92 10.90
N LYS A 14 -0.86 6.80 11.60
CA LYS A 14 -0.02 7.84 10.98
C LYS A 14 1.11 7.28 10.13
N ASP A 15 1.69 6.15 10.53
CA ASP A 15 2.76 5.51 9.76
C ASP A 15 2.19 4.77 8.56
N LEU A 16 1.02 4.14 8.71
CA LEU A 16 0.31 3.48 7.63
C LEU A 16 -0.11 4.47 6.53
N THR A 17 -0.55 5.67 6.88
CA THR A 17 -0.90 6.70 5.88
C THR A 17 0.33 7.24 5.16
N LYS A 18 1.46 7.43 5.85
CA LYS A 18 2.74 7.77 5.22
C LYS A 18 3.21 6.68 4.25
N GLU A 19 3.10 5.41 4.66
CA GLU A 19 3.45 4.26 3.80
C GLU A 19 2.54 4.18 2.57
N ALA A 20 1.23 4.46 2.73
CA ALA A 20 0.29 4.52 1.63
C ALA A 20 0.62 5.64 0.61
N LEU A 21 1.04 6.81 1.09
CA LEU A 21 1.50 7.91 0.23
C LEU A 21 2.76 7.52 -0.56
N SER A 22 3.73 6.90 0.10
CA SER A 22 4.96 6.42 -0.54
C SER A 22 4.64 5.40 -1.66
N ILE A 23 3.78 4.41 -1.38
CA ILE A 23 3.38 3.42 -2.38
C ILE A 23 2.62 4.06 -3.56
N ARG A 24 1.81 5.10 -3.31
CA ARG A 24 1.16 5.85 -4.40
C ARG A 24 2.18 6.55 -5.29
N GLN A 25 3.18 7.19 -4.71
CA GLN A 25 4.27 7.82 -5.46
C GLN A 25 5.07 6.79 -6.27
N ASP A 26 5.37 5.63 -5.69
CA ASP A 26 6.06 4.54 -6.39
C ASP A 26 5.25 3.99 -7.57
N ILE A 27 3.92 3.84 -7.40
CA ILE A 27 3.03 3.45 -8.50
C ILE A 27 3.06 4.51 -9.61
N ALA A 28 3.01 5.80 -9.25
CA ALA A 28 3.04 6.89 -10.23
C ALA A 28 4.38 6.92 -10.99
N LYS A 29 5.51 6.80 -10.29
CA LYS A 29 6.85 6.68 -10.90
C LYS A 29 6.91 5.48 -11.85
N LYS A 30 6.49 4.29 -11.41
CA LYS A 30 6.49 3.09 -12.26
C LYS A 30 5.56 3.20 -13.45
N LEU A 31 4.45 3.92 -13.36
CA LEU A 31 3.56 4.17 -14.51
C LEU A 31 4.23 5.08 -15.56
N ILE A 32 4.97 6.08 -15.12
CA ILE A 32 5.73 6.97 -16.01
C ILE A 32 6.90 6.21 -16.63
N GLU A 33 7.70 5.52 -15.81
CA GLU A 33 8.82 4.70 -16.26
C GLU A 33 8.36 3.64 -17.26
N ARG A 34 7.21 3.00 -17.06
CA ARG A 34 6.67 2.01 -18.00
C ARG A 34 6.41 2.59 -19.39
N LYS A 35 6.09 3.88 -19.51
CA LYS A 35 5.91 4.53 -20.82
C LYS A 35 7.23 4.78 -21.53
N VAL A 36 8.30 5.03 -20.79
CA VAL A 36 9.63 5.36 -21.33
C VAL A 36 10.47 4.10 -21.53
N LYS A 37 10.40 3.16 -20.60
CA LYS A 37 11.12 1.89 -20.56
C LYS A 37 10.17 0.80 -20.04
N PRO A 38 9.52 0.04 -20.92
CA PRO A 38 8.62 -1.03 -20.48
C PRO A 38 9.41 -2.09 -19.69
N GLU A 39 9.16 -2.19 -18.39
CA GLU A 39 9.74 -3.25 -17.56
C GLU A 39 9.26 -4.63 -18.03
N LYS A 40 10.20 -5.57 -18.19
CA LYS A 40 9.92 -6.97 -18.55
C LYS A 40 8.99 -7.67 -17.54
N ASN A 41 8.93 -7.16 -16.31
CA ASN A 41 8.16 -7.74 -15.22
C ASN A 41 6.91 -6.88 -14.91
N SER A 42 5.83 -7.11 -15.67
CA SER A 42 4.57 -6.36 -15.57
C SER A 42 3.80 -6.55 -14.25
N ASN A 43 4.20 -7.52 -13.43
CA ASN A 43 3.56 -7.87 -12.17
C ASN A 43 3.86 -6.89 -11.03
N THR A 44 4.90 -6.07 -11.14
CA THR A 44 5.35 -5.14 -10.08
C THR A 44 4.26 -4.13 -9.69
N ILE A 45 3.61 -3.51 -10.69
CA ILE A 45 2.50 -2.56 -10.47
C ILE A 45 1.32 -3.25 -9.81
N LYS A 46 0.99 -4.48 -10.24
CA LYS A 46 -0.12 -5.27 -9.69
C LYS A 46 0.13 -5.62 -8.22
N ILE A 47 1.37 -5.95 -7.85
CA ILE A 47 1.77 -6.23 -6.47
C ILE A 47 1.68 -4.97 -5.60
N LEU A 48 2.19 -3.83 -6.08
CA LEU A 48 2.12 -2.55 -5.36
C LEU A 48 0.68 -2.10 -5.13
N LYS A 49 -0.19 -2.21 -6.13
CA LYS A 49 -1.63 -1.91 -5.99
C LYS A 49 -2.30 -2.80 -4.95
N LYS A 50 -1.99 -4.10 -4.93
CA LYS A 50 -2.51 -5.01 -3.89
C LYS A 50 -2.01 -4.65 -2.50
N ARG A 51 -0.72 -4.27 -2.37
CA ARG A 51 -0.15 -3.83 -1.09
C ARG A 51 -0.81 -2.55 -0.58
N LEU A 52 -1.07 -1.59 -1.47
CA LEU A 52 -1.81 -0.37 -1.16
C LEU A 52 -3.24 -0.67 -0.67
N ALA A 53 -3.95 -1.57 -1.36
CA ALA A 53 -5.30 -1.97 -0.96
C ALA A 53 -5.33 -2.54 0.46
N VAL A 54 -4.40 -3.47 0.78
CA VAL A 54 -4.28 -4.06 2.12
C VAL A 54 -4.00 -3.00 3.19
N LEU A 55 -3.11 -2.04 2.91
CA LEU A 55 -2.79 -0.93 3.79
C LEU A 55 -4.03 -0.09 4.10
N LEU A 56 -4.79 0.32 3.08
CA LEU A 56 -5.99 1.11 3.23
C LEU A 56 -7.09 0.35 3.99
N THR A 57 -7.25 -0.95 3.74
CA THR A 57 -8.20 -1.79 4.48
C THR A 57 -7.85 -1.84 5.97
N ILE A 58 -6.57 -2.01 6.32
CA ILE A 58 -6.15 -2.04 7.73
C ILE A 58 -6.31 -0.67 8.39
N VAL A 59 -6.00 0.42 7.69
CA VAL A 59 -6.27 1.78 8.19
C VAL A 59 -7.75 1.95 8.48
N ARG A 60 -8.62 1.58 7.54
CA ARG A 60 -10.07 1.72 7.71
C ARG A 60 -10.60 0.83 8.84
N GLN A 61 -10.08 -0.39 8.98
CA GLN A 61 -10.44 -1.26 10.10
C GLN A 61 -10.07 -0.62 11.45
N LYS A 62 -8.87 -0.02 11.55
CA LYS A 62 -8.43 0.66 12.77
C LYS A 62 -9.25 1.89 13.11
N GLU A 63 -9.67 2.65 12.10
CA GLU A 63 -10.58 3.80 12.28
C GLU A 63 -11.94 3.34 12.81
N LEU A 64 -12.54 2.32 12.17
CA LEU A 64 -13.84 1.78 12.58
C LEU A 64 -13.81 1.21 14.01
N THR A 65 -12.74 0.52 14.40
CA THR A 65 -12.61 0.03 15.78
C THR A 65 -12.47 1.16 16.80
N LYS A 66 -11.88 2.31 16.44
CA LYS A 66 -11.75 3.47 17.34
C LYS A 66 -13.03 4.29 17.46
N GLU A 67 -13.89 4.29 16.45
CA GLU A 67 -15.22 4.93 16.49
C GLU A 67 -16.25 4.09 17.26
N SER A 68 -15.92 2.84 17.60
CA SER A 68 -16.82 1.88 18.28
C SER A 68 -16.54 1.75 19.79
N GLU A 69 -15.59 2.52 20.34
CA GLU A 69 -15.29 2.67 21.77
C GLU A 69 -15.73 4.06 22.25
#